data_AF-A0A7V2VJV9-F1
#
_entry.id   AF-A0A7V2VJV9-F1
#
_cell.length_a   1.000
_cell.length_b   1.000
_cell.length_c   1.000
_cell.angle_alpha   90.00
_cell.angle_beta   90.00
_cell.angle_gamma   90.00
#
_symmetry.space_group_name_H-M   'P 1'
#
loop_
_entity.id
_entity.type
_entity.pdbx_description
1 polymer ?
#
loop_
_entity_poly.entity_id
_entity_poly.type
_entity_poly.pdbx_seq_one_letter_code
_entity_poly.pdbx_strand_id
1 'polypeptide(L)'
;MYQSLLGQIRTRVVHTLFRAPFTIPIGRPRRRMQAGRPGVPAARVAGAPAAGTATPPAKRPGRNDPCWCGSGKKYKHCHMREDMAAERTSVVHTRPPQTPRRRRRR
;
A
#
# COMPACT_ATOMS: atom_id res chain seq x y z
N MET A 1 39.45 -12.94 -38.90
CA MET A 1 39.64 -11.87 -37.90
C MET A 1 38.32 -11.47 -37.22
N TYR A 2 37.34 -10.90 -37.92
CA TYR A 2 36.05 -10.52 -37.29
C TYR A 2 35.16 -11.73 -36.94
N GLN A 3 34.98 -12.67 -37.86
CA GLN A 3 34.14 -13.87 -37.62
C GLN A 3 34.69 -14.76 -36.49
N SER A 4 36.01 -14.86 -36.37
CA SER A 4 36.68 -15.57 -35.27
C SER A 4 36.45 -14.87 -33.92
N LEU A 5 36.41 -13.54 -33.89
CA LEU A 5 36.10 -12.75 -32.69
C LEU A 5 34.63 -12.94 -32.26
N LEU A 6 33.69 -12.85 -33.20
CA LEU A 6 32.27 -13.11 -32.93
C LEU A 6 32.04 -14.54 -32.42
N GLY A 7 32.76 -15.51 -32.98
CA GLY A 7 32.75 -16.90 -32.52
C GLY A 7 33.16 -17.03 -31.05
N GLN A 8 34.27 -16.40 -30.66
CA GLN A 8 34.78 -16.42 -29.28
C GLN A 8 33.84 -15.72 -28.30
N ILE A 9 33.20 -14.62 -28.70
CA ILE A 9 32.23 -13.90 -27.86
C ILE A 9 31.01 -14.79 -27.59
N ARG A 10 30.48 -15.45 -28.63
CA ARG A 10 29.29 -16.31 -28.51
C ARG A 10 29.52 -17.49 -27.57
N THR A 11 30.62 -18.23 -27.72
CA THR A 11 30.93 -19.36 -26.83
C THR A 11 31.21 -18.92 -25.40
N ARG A 12 31.87 -17.78 -25.21
CA ARG A 12 32.14 -17.24 -23.86
C ARG A 12 30.86 -16.88 -23.13
N VAL A 13 29.91 -16.21 -23.79
CA VAL A 13 28.61 -15.85 -23.20
C VAL A 13 27.83 -17.10 -22.79
N VAL A 14 27.74 -18.11 -23.67
CA VAL A 14 27.03 -19.36 -23.38
C VAL A 14 27.67 -20.08 -22.18
N HIS A 15 29.00 -20.27 -22.19
CA HIS A 15 29.68 -20.89 -21.06
C HIS A 15 29.50 -20.12 -19.76
N THR A 16 29.50 -18.79 -19.78
CA THR A 16 29.27 -17.99 -18.56
C THR A 16 27.84 -18.12 -18.05
N LEU A 17 26.84 -18.15 -18.92
CA LEU A 17 25.44 -18.28 -18.50
C LEU A 17 25.12 -19.66 -17.94
N PHE A 18 25.66 -20.72 -18.54
CA PHE A 18 25.36 -22.10 -18.14
C PHE A 18 26.20 -22.61 -16.97
N ARG A 19 27.37 -22.01 -16.72
CA ARG A 19 28.32 -22.49 -15.68
C ARG A 19 28.40 -21.58 -14.47
N ALA A 20 28.02 -20.30 -14.60
CA ALA A 20 27.94 -19.42 -13.43
C ALA A 20 26.61 -19.66 -12.69
N PRO A 21 26.63 -19.95 -11.38
CA PRO A 21 25.42 -20.01 -10.60
C PRO A 21 24.82 -18.59 -10.51
N PHE A 22 23.71 -18.36 -11.21
CA PHE A 22 22.97 -17.10 -11.15
C PHE A 22 22.14 -17.06 -9.86
N THR A 23 22.82 -16.92 -8.72
CA THR A 23 22.17 -16.75 -7.41
C THR A 23 21.67 -15.32 -7.31
N ILE A 24 20.45 -15.08 -7.80
CA ILE A 24 19.72 -13.84 -7.49
C ILE A 24 19.52 -13.85 -5.97
N PRO A 25 20.09 -12.90 -5.20
CA PRO A 25 19.80 -12.81 -3.78
C PRO A 25 18.36 -12.29 -3.66
N ILE A 26 17.40 -13.22 -3.63
CA ILE A 26 16.03 -12.96 -3.20
C ILE A 26 16.16 -12.28 -1.84
N GLY A 27 15.70 -11.02 -1.78
CA GLY A 27 16.03 -10.08 -0.72
C GLY A 27 15.85 -10.74 0.64
N ARG A 28 16.92 -10.73 1.45
CA ARG A 28 16.85 -11.09 2.86
C ARG A 28 15.63 -10.36 3.45
N PRO A 29 14.70 -11.04 4.14
CA PRO A 29 13.64 -10.33 4.84
C PRO A 29 14.35 -9.33 5.76
N ARG A 30 14.09 -8.03 5.56
CA ARG A 30 14.72 -6.97 6.34
C ARG A 30 14.53 -7.34 7.80
N ARG A 31 15.64 -7.66 8.50
CA ARG A 31 15.64 -7.79 9.96
C ARG A 31 14.91 -6.54 10.46
N ARG A 32 13.78 -6.76 11.13
CA ARG A 32 13.01 -5.69 11.77
C ARG A 32 14.02 -5.00 12.70
N MET A 33 14.50 -3.80 12.32
CA MET A 33 15.32 -2.98 13.20
C MET A 33 14.45 -2.72 14.43
N GLN A 34 14.68 -3.51 15.47
CA GLN A 34 14.14 -3.22 16.78
C GLN A 34 14.98 -2.05 17.25
N ALA A 35 14.36 -0.86 17.33
CA ALA A 35 14.91 0.25 18.08
C ALA A 35 14.83 -0.13 19.57
N GLY A 36 15.67 -1.08 19.99
CA GLY A 36 15.93 -1.34 21.39
C GLY A 36 16.71 -0.15 21.91
N ARG A 37 16.02 0.80 22.56
CA ARG A 37 16.66 1.76 23.45
C ARG A 37 17.12 0.92 24.66
N PRO A 38 18.42 0.71 24.90
CA PRO A 38 18.85 0.05 26.11
C PRO A 38 18.50 0.96 27.29
N GLY A 39 17.60 0.53 28.18
CA GLY A 39 17.36 1.20 29.45
C GLY A 39 15.93 1.67 29.77
N VAL A 40 14.91 1.36 28.94
CA VAL A 40 13.51 1.58 29.35
C VAL A 40 12.87 0.24 29.76
N PRO A 41 12.38 0.07 31.00
CA PRO A 41 11.63 -1.12 31.36
C PRO A 41 10.40 -1.20 30.45
N ALA A 42 10.18 -2.39 29.89
CA ALA A 42 9.06 -2.67 29.00
C ALA A 42 7.74 -2.51 29.77
N ALA A 43 7.22 -1.28 29.81
CA ALA A 43 5.80 -1.08 30.03
C ALA A 43 5.10 -1.84 28.90
N ARG A 44 4.35 -2.89 29.28
CA ARG A 44 3.44 -3.60 28.37
C ARG A 44 2.58 -2.55 27.69
N VAL A 45 2.92 -2.16 26.47
CA VAL A 45 1.97 -1.49 25.60
C VAL A 45 1.00 -2.60 25.20
N ALA A 46 -0.13 -2.62 25.92
CA ALA A 46 -1.26 -3.47 25.63
C ALA A 46 -1.61 -3.33 24.15
N GLY A 47 -1.13 -4.28 23.35
CA GLY A 47 -1.61 -4.51 22.02
C GLY A 47 -3.00 -5.08 22.13
N ALA A 48 -4.00 -4.22 21.97
CA ALA A 48 -5.31 -4.46 21.37
C ALA A 48 -6.28 -3.42 21.93
N PRO A 49 -6.82 -2.46 21.15
CA PRO A 49 -8.12 -1.95 21.51
C PRO A 49 -9.07 -3.15 21.43
N ALA A 50 -9.76 -3.39 22.54
CA ALA A 50 -10.78 -4.39 22.69
C ALA A 50 -11.70 -4.42 21.46
N ALA A 51 -12.12 -5.62 21.09
CA ALA A 51 -13.23 -5.86 20.17
C ALA A 51 -14.51 -5.25 20.79
N GLY A 52 -14.65 -3.94 20.67
CA GLY A 52 -15.84 -3.18 20.95
C GLY A 52 -16.53 -2.91 19.63
N THR A 53 -17.83 -3.22 19.57
CA THR A 53 -18.76 -2.84 18.51
C THR A 53 -18.44 -1.43 18.00
N ALA A 54 -17.79 -1.34 16.85
CA ALA A 54 -17.18 -0.11 16.38
C ALA A 54 -18.15 0.67 15.49
N THR A 55 -18.70 1.74 16.05
CA THR A 55 -19.40 2.80 15.32
C THR A 55 -18.39 3.58 14.45
N PRO A 56 -18.76 4.01 13.22
CA PRO A 56 -17.86 4.83 12.40
C PRO A 56 -17.42 6.10 13.14
N PRO A 57 -16.10 6.38 13.20
CA PRO A 57 -15.58 7.53 13.94
C PRO A 57 -15.91 8.84 13.24
N ALA A 58 -16.11 9.92 14.01
CA ALA A 58 -16.34 11.26 13.47
C ALA A 58 -15.17 11.77 12.60
N LYS A 59 -13.94 11.32 12.88
CA LYS A 59 -12.76 11.59 12.08
C LYS A 59 -12.23 10.28 11.50
N ARG A 60 -12.14 10.21 10.17
CA ARG A 60 -11.68 9.01 9.47
C ARG A 60 -10.20 8.74 9.76
N PRO A 61 -9.81 7.47 10.00
CA PRO A 61 -8.42 7.11 10.20
C PRO A 61 -7.59 7.37 8.93
N GLY A 62 -6.29 7.60 9.10
CA GLY A 62 -5.38 7.76 7.97
C GLY A 62 -5.28 6.49 7.13
N ARG A 63 -4.87 6.62 5.86
CA ARG A 63 -4.88 5.52 4.88
C ARG A 63 -4.18 4.23 5.35
N ASN A 64 -3.11 4.35 6.14
CA ASN A 64 -2.32 3.22 6.62
C ASN A 64 -2.62 2.81 8.07
N ASP A 65 -3.49 3.54 8.77
CA ASP A 65 -3.85 3.27 10.16
C ASP A 65 -4.73 2.01 10.29
N PRO A 66 -4.80 1.38 11.47
CA PRO A 66 -5.73 0.28 11.72
C PRO A 66 -7.17 0.72 11.45
N CYS A 67 -7.93 -0.15 10.79
CA CYS A 67 -9.30 0.13 10.43
C CYS A 67 -10.18 0.24 11.69
N TRP A 68 -11.09 1.22 11.68
CA TRP A 68 -11.96 1.52 12.81
C TRP A 68 -12.91 0.37 13.18
N CYS A 69 -13.21 -0.55 12.25
CA CYS A 69 -14.05 -1.72 12.50
C CYS A 69 -13.43 -2.80 13.41
N GLY A 70 -12.23 -2.59 13.95
CA GLY A 70 -11.56 -3.55 14.83
C GLY A 70 -10.99 -4.78 14.12
N SER A 71 -11.00 -4.83 12.79
CA SER A 71 -10.53 -5.99 12.01
C SER A 71 -9.01 -6.19 12.02
N GLY A 72 -8.23 -5.27 12.59
CA GLY A 72 -6.76 -5.28 12.58
C GLY A 72 -6.13 -5.06 11.19
N LYS A 73 -6.94 -4.93 10.12
CA LYS A 73 -6.49 -4.63 8.77
C LYS A 73 -6.23 -3.13 8.62
N LYS A 74 -5.34 -2.73 7.70
CA LYS A 74 -5.14 -1.31 7.37
C LYS A 74 -6.42 -0.73 6.75
N TYR A 75 -6.77 0.50 7.10
CA TYR A 75 -7.98 1.18 6.66
C TYR A 75 -8.17 1.12 5.13
N LYS A 76 -7.10 1.33 4.35
CA LYS A 76 -7.12 1.24 2.88
C LYS A 76 -7.57 -0.10 2.28
N HIS A 77 -7.48 -1.18 3.05
CA HIS A 77 -7.85 -2.53 2.63
C HIS A 77 -9.19 -2.99 3.22
N CYS A 78 -9.85 -2.15 4.00
CA CYS A 78 -11.13 -2.44 4.63
C CYS A 78 -12.14 -1.37 4.20
N HIS A 79 -12.60 -0.52 5.11
CA HIS A 79 -13.72 0.41 4.86
C HIS A 79 -13.40 1.66 4.01
N MET A 80 -12.14 1.91 3.62
CA MET A 80 -11.81 3.12 2.85
C MET A 80 -12.62 3.28 1.55
N ARG A 81 -12.94 2.18 0.85
CA ARG A 81 -13.75 2.24 -0.39
C ARG A 81 -15.20 2.61 -0.11
N GLU A 82 -15.76 2.03 0.95
CA GLU A 82 -17.15 2.25 1.36
C GLU A 82 -17.34 3.69 1.88
N ASP A 83 -16.41 4.18 2.70
CA ASP A 83 -16.43 5.56 3.21
C ASP A 83 -16.30 6.60 2.07
N MET A 84 -15.47 6.32 1.07
CA MET A 84 -15.35 7.15 -0.13
C MET A 84 -16.61 7.11 -1.00
N ALA A 85 -17.26 5.95 -1.11
CA ALA A 85 -18.52 5.82 -1.84
C ALA A 85 -19.66 6.57 -1.12
N ALA A 86 -19.75 6.43 0.21
CA ALA A 86 -20.74 7.13 1.02
C ALA A 86 -20.60 8.66 0.92
N GLU A 87 -19.37 9.18 0.89
CA GLU A 87 -19.12 10.62 0.75
C GLU A 87 -19.44 11.13 -0.67
N ARG A 88 -19.17 10.34 -1.71
CA ARG A 88 -19.61 10.69 -3.07
C ARG A 88 -21.13 10.78 -3.16
N THR A 89 -21.84 9.84 -2.55
CA THR A 89 -23.30 9.81 -2.54
C THR A 89 -23.88 11.00 -1.75
N SER A 90 -23.29 11.34 -0.60
CA SER A 90 -23.75 12.48 0.19
C SER A 90 -23.57 13.81 -0.57
N VAL A 91 -22.45 14.02 -1.26
CA VAL A 91 -22.23 15.22 -2.08
C VAL A 91 -23.27 15.34 -3.21
N VAL A 92 -23.68 14.23 -3.81
CA VAL A 92 -24.74 14.23 -4.83
C VAL A 92 -26.07 14.64 -4.22
N HIS A 93 -26.40 14.14 -3.03
CA HIS A 93 -27.67 14.45 -2.38
C HIS A 93 -27.74 15.90 -1.88
N THR A 94 -26.63 16.46 -1.40
CA THR A 94 -26.57 17.84 -0.91
C THR A 94 -26.42 18.87 -2.04
N ARG A 95 -26.13 18.44 -3.27
CA ARG A 95 -25.93 19.37 -4.40
C ARG A 95 -27.28 19.85 -4.95
N PRO A 96 -27.58 21.16 -4.89
CA PRO A 96 -28.85 21.68 -5.41
C PRO A 96 -28.96 21.44 -6.93
N PRO A 97 -30.19 21.24 -7.45
CA PRO A 97 -30.40 21.00 -8.87
C PRO A 97 -29.89 22.19 -9.69
N GLN A 98 -28.94 21.93 -10.59
CA GLN A 98 -28.43 22.96 -11.50
C GLN A 98 -29.51 23.24 -12.53
N THR A 99 -30.23 24.35 -12.35
CA THR A 99 -31.20 24.78 -13.36
C THR A 99 -30.46 25.19 -14.63
N PRO A 100 -30.87 24.70 -15.81
CA PRO A 100 -30.27 25.14 -17.06
C PRO A 100 -30.57 26.63 -17.22
N ARG A 101 -29.51 27.46 -17.24
CA ARG A 101 -29.63 28.89 -17.49
C ARG A 101 -30.25 29.09 -18.87
N ARG A 102 -31.51 29.54 -18.93
CA ARG A 102 -32.19 29.90 -20.19
C ARG A 102 -31.31 30.91 -20.93
N ARG A 103 -30.77 30.51 -22.09
CA ARG A 103 -30.09 31.42 -23.01
C ARG A 103 -31.11 32.47 -23.46
N ARG A 104 -30.95 33.71 -23.01
CA ARG A 104 -31.74 34.84 -23.51
C ARG A 104 -31.48 34.93 -25.01
N ARG A 105 -32.50 34.66 -25.83
CA ARG A 105 -32.46 34.92 -27.27
C ARG A 105 -32.48 36.44 -27.45
N ARG A 106 -31.50 36.94 -28.21
CA ARG A 106 -31.38 38.34 -28.62
C ARG A 106 -32.52 38.71 -29.56
#